data_AF-A0A9X4ARY5-F1
#
_entry.id   AF-A0A9X4ARY5-F1
#
_cell.length_a   1.000
_cell.length_b   1.000
_cell.length_c   1.000
_cell.angle_alpha   90.00
_cell.angle_beta   90.00
_cell.angle_gamma   90.00
#
_symmetry.space_group_name_H-M   'P 1'
#
loop_
_entity.id
_entity.type
_entity.pdbx_description
1 polymer ?
#
loop_
_entity_poly.entity_id
_entity_poly.type
_entity_poly.pdbx_seq_one_letter_code
_entity_poly.pdbx_strand_id
1 'polypeptide(L)'
;MKREKRLTKRERKALAPARPAAPAHVHHIHCIACGRHLEPEELQTGEAVMLRCLHGSTFPSCSGCRARSTELLAEHDRTGQSVRTASAWH
;
A
#
# COMPACT_ATOMS: atom_id res chain seq x y z
N MET A 1 -29.04 9.07 -48.43
CA MET A 1 -28.01 8.36 -47.64
C MET A 1 -28.53 8.16 -46.22
N LYS A 2 -28.75 6.92 -45.77
CA LYS A 2 -29.32 6.62 -44.45
C LYS A 2 -28.19 6.64 -43.40
N ARG A 3 -28.30 7.50 -42.38
CA ARG A 3 -27.34 7.59 -41.26
C ARG A 3 -27.32 6.28 -40.49
N GLU A 4 -26.15 5.69 -40.34
CA GLU A 4 -25.94 4.47 -39.55
C GLU A 4 -26.21 4.75 -38.06
N LYS A 5 -26.94 3.83 -37.41
CA LYS A 5 -27.26 3.93 -35.98
C LYS A 5 -25.97 3.87 -35.17
N ARG A 6 -25.63 4.96 -34.47
CA ARG A 6 -24.52 4.98 -33.51
C ARG A 6 -24.92 4.19 -32.26
N LEU A 7 -24.18 3.12 -31.97
CA LEU A 7 -24.35 2.36 -30.72
C LEU A 7 -24.23 3.26 -29.49
N THR A 8 -25.17 3.10 -28.58
CA THR A 8 -25.16 3.75 -27.27
C THR A 8 -24.02 3.18 -26.40
N LYS A 9 -23.62 3.95 -25.38
CA LYS A 9 -22.54 3.56 -24.45
C LYS A 9 -22.82 2.20 -23.76
N ARG A 10 -24.10 1.88 -23.54
CA ARG A 10 -24.54 0.63 -22.89
C ARG A 10 -24.34 -0.59 -23.78
N GLU A 11 -24.66 -0.47 -25.07
CA GLU A 11 -24.49 -1.55 -26.05
C GLU A 11 -23.01 -1.84 -26.30
N ARG A 12 -22.17 -0.79 -26.34
CA ARG A 12 -20.71 -0.93 -26.44
C ARG A 12 -20.09 -1.69 -25.25
N LYS A 13 -20.65 -1.53 -24.04
CA LYS A 13 -20.18 -2.23 -22.84
C LYS A 13 -20.63 -3.70 -22.82
N ALA A 14 -21.81 -4.00 -23.35
CA ALA A 14 -22.33 -5.38 -23.42
C ALA A 14 -21.56 -6.26 -24.44
N LEU A 15 -20.98 -5.64 -25.47
CA LEU A 15 -20.17 -6.31 -26.48
C LEU A 15 -18.69 -6.47 -26.08
N ALA A 16 -18.26 -5.89 -24.96
CA ALA A 16 -16.89 -6.01 -24.50
C ALA A 16 -16.68 -7.40 -23.87
N PRO A 17 -15.66 -8.17 -24.30
CA PRO A 17 -15.33 -9.44 -23.65
C PRO A 17 -15.00 -9.21 -22.18
N ALA A 18 -15.34 -10.17 -21.32
CA ALA A 18 -15.00 -10.13 -19.91
C ALA A 18 -13.49 -9.92 -19.77
N ARG A 19 -13.10 -8.76 -19.21
CA ARG A 19 -11.70 -8.42 -19.00
C ARG A 19 -11.12 -9.43 -18.00
N PRO A 20 -9.96 -10.07 -18.27
CA PRO A 20 -9.31 -10.92 -17.28
C PRO A 20 -9.09 -10.11 -16.00
N ALA A 21 -9.33 -10.74 -14.84
CA ALA A 21 -9.12 -10.13 -13.54
C ALA A 21 -7.71 -9.52 -13.48
N ALA A 22 -7.62 -8.26 -13.05
CA ALA A 22 -6.33 -7.60 -12.88
C ALA A 22 -5.44 -8.45 -11.94
N PRO A 23 -4.12 -8.54 -12.20
CA PRO A 23 -3.21 -9.27 -11.33
C PRO A 23 -3.33 -8.71 -9.91
N ALA A 24 -3.42 -9.62 -8.92
CA ALA A 24 -3.39 -9.24 -7.52
C ALA A 24 -2.15 -8.38 -7.28
N HIS A 25 -2.34 -7.15 -6.83
CA HIS A 25 -1.24 -6.24 -6.52
C HIS A 25 -0.36 -6.90 -5.46
N VAL A 26 0.85 -7.31 -5.84
CA VAL A 26 1.87 -7.74 -4.88
C VAL A 26 2.25 -6.50 -4.08
N HIS A 27 1.69 -6.38 -2.88
CA HIS A 27 1.98 -5.26 -1.99
C HIS A 27 3.37 -5.47 -1.40
N HIS A 28 4.38 -4.76 -1.93
CA HIS A 28 5.71 -4.73 -1.34
C HIS A 28 5.67 -3.90 -0.05
N ILE A 29 5.71 -4.58 1.10
CA ILE A 29 5.67 -3.96 2.42
C ILE A 29 7.12 -3.67 2.82
N HIS A 30 7.47 -2.43 3.16
CA HIS A 30 8.85 -2.07 3.54
C HIS A 30 8.89 -1.45 4.92
N CYS A 31 9.86 -1.81 5.75
CA CYS A 31 10.02 -1.20 7.06
C CYS A 31 10.29 0.31 6.94
N ILE A 32 9.52 1.14 7.64
CA ILE A 32 9.67 2.60 7.58
C ILE A 32 11.03 3.12 8.07
N ALA A 33 11.71 2.38 8.94
CA ALA A 33 12.95 2.85 9.56
C ALA A 33 14.21 2.42 8.82
N CYS A 34 14.23 1.20 8.25
CA CYS A 34 15.41 0.68 7.55
C CYS A 34 15.18 0.50 6.05
N GLY A 35 13.95 0.45 5.55
CA GLY A 35 13.64 0.26 4.13
C GLY A 35 13.65 -1.19 3.65
N ARG A 36 13.97 -2.15 4.53
CA ARG A 36 13.98 -3.59 4.22
C ARG A 36 12.58 -4.05 3.79
N HIS A 37 12.51 -4.87 2.74
CA HIS A 37 11.30 -5.59 2.36
C HIS A 37 10.84 -6.54 3.48
N LEU A 38 9.55 -6.52 3.79
CA LEU A 38 8.89 -7.37 4.75
C LEU A 38 7.96 -8.31 4.00
N GLU A 39 8.18 -9.60 4.20
CA GLU A 39 7.30 -10.60 3.64
C GLU A 39 5.96 -10.63 4.41
N PRO A 40 4.83 -10.94 3.74
CA PRO A 40 3.54 -11.09 4.41
C PRO A 40 3.57 -12.10 5.56
N GLU A 41 4.39 -13.15 5.46
CA GLU A 41 4.59 -14.16 6.49
C GLU A 41 5.29 -13.59 7.73
N GLU A 42 6.20 -12.63 7.59
CA GLU A 42 6.88 -11.96 8.71
C GLU A 42 5.86 -11.20 9.59
N LEU A 43 4.80 -10.65 8.98
CA LEU A 43 3.71 -9.98 9.70
C LEU A 43 2.82 -10.96 10.47
N GLN A 44 2.70 -12.20 10.01
CA GLN A 44 1.92 -13.25 10.70
C GLN A 44 2.71 -13.88 11.85
N THR A 45 4.02 -14.07 11.67
CA THR A 45 4.91 -14.66 12.67
C THR A 45 5.32 -13.67 13.77
N GLY A 46 5.16 -12.37 13.54
CA GLY A 46 5.52 -11.30 14.47
C GLY A 46 6.96 -10.79 14.30
N GLU A 47 7.67 -11.26 13.27
CA GLU A 47 8.97 -10.71 12.86
C GLU A 47 8.83 -9.31 12.24
N ALA A 48 7.63 -8.97 11.75
CA ALA A 48 7.22 -7.63 11.38
C ALA A 48 5.94 -7.23 12.13
N VAL A 49 5.75 -5.93 12.33
CA VAL A 49 4.58 -5.37 13.01
C VAL A 49 4.07 -4.13 12.28
N MET A 50 2.75 -3.98 12.24
CA MET A 50 2.09 -2.75 11.82
C MET A 50 1.93 -1.83 13.02
N LEU A 51 2.64 -0.71 13.02
CA LEU A 51 2.51 0.33 14.03
C LEU A 51 1.45 1.34 13.60
N ARG A 52 0.65 1.84 14.55
CA ARG A 52 -0.40 2.83 14.27
C ARG A 52 -0.01 4.18 14.89
N CYS A 53 -0.09 5.24 14.12
CA CYS A 53 0.11 6.60 14.60
C CYS A 53 -1.17 7.16 15.26
N LEU A 54 -1.06 8.25 16.01
CA LEU A 54 -2.22 8.88 16.66
C LEU A 54 -3.26 9.42 15.67
N HIS A 55 -2.85 9.73 14.44
CA HIS A 55 -3.74 10.13 13.35
C HIS A 55 -4.52 8.96 12.71
N GLY A 56 -4.23 7.72 13.12
CA GLY A 56 -4.94 6.53 12.67
C GLY A 56 -4.36 5.81 11.46
N SER A 57 -3.30 6.33 10.84
CA SER A 57 -2.55 5.64 9.78
C SER A 57 -1.70 4.50 10.35
N THR A 58 -1.43 3.48 9.53
CA THR A 58 -0.62 2.33 9.92
C THR A 58 0.65 2.23 9.07
N PHE A 59 1.74 1.81 9.70
CA PHE A 59 3.06 1.80 9.13
C PHE A 59 3.81 0.50 9.48
N PRO A 60 4.39 -0.20 8.49
CA PRO A 60 5.15 -1.42 8.72
C PRO A 60 6.53 -1.19 9.38
N SER A 61 6.91 -2.07 10.29
CA SER A 61 8.23 -2.11 10.92
C SER A 61 8.71 -3.55 11.10
N CYS A 62 9.97 -3.85 10.79
CA CYS A 62 10.58 -5.09 11.26
C CYS A 62 10.76 -5.05 12.79
N SER A 63 10.89 -6.24 13.39
CA SER A 63 11.14 -6.44 14.82
C SER A 63 12.35 -5.67 15.32
N GLY A 64 13.46 -5.69 14.57
CA GLY A 64 14.69 -4.99 14.92
C GLY A 64 14.59 -3.46 14.90
N CYS A 65 13.66 -2.89 14.13
CA CYS A 65 13.50 -1.44 14.03
C CYS A 65 12.34 -0.88 14.85
N ARG A 66 11.65 -1.71 15.66
CA ARG A 66 10.42 -1.30 16.36
C ARG A 66 10.58 -0.03 17.20
N ALA A 67 11.68 0.10 17.95
CA ALA A 67 11.97 1.29 18.75
C ALA A 67 12.11 2.54 17.86
N ARG A 68 12.99 2.47 16.86
CA ARG A 68 13.24 3.57 15.91
C ARG A 68 11.98 3.97 15.13
N SER A 69 11.21 3.00 14.65
CA SER A 69 9.94 3.23 13.98
C SER A 69 8.95 3.95 14.89
N THR A 70 8.91 3.62 16.18
CA THR A 70 8.04 4.28 17.17
C THR A 70 8.46 5.74 17.38
N GLU A 71 9.76 6.04 17.43
CA GLU A 71 10.27 7.41 17.49
C GLU A 71 9.91 8.23 16.25
N LEU A 72 10.04 7.63 15.05
CA LEU A 72 9.63 8.27 13.80
C LEU A 72 8.14 8.60 13.78
N LEU A 73 7.29 7.70 14.31
CA LEU A 73 5.86 7.95 14.45
C LEU A 73 5.57 9.00 15.52
N ALA A 74 6.28 9.00 16.65
CA ALA A 74 6.10 10.01 17.69
C ALA A 74 6.48 11.43 17.20
N GLU A 75 7.52 11.54 16.36
CA GLU A 75 7.89 12.79 15.71
C GLU A 75 6.82 13.24 14.69
N HIS A 76 6.31 12.32 13.87
CA HIS A 76 5.19 12.56 12.97
C HIS A 76 3.95 13.04 13.73
N ASP A 77 3.60 12.37 14.83
CA ASP A 77 2.44 12.68 15.66
C ASP A 77 2.57 14.04 16.35
N ARG A 78 3.79 14.42 16.77
CA ARG A 78 4.05 15.72 17.41
C ARG A 78 4.06 16.88 16.42
N THR A 79 4.63 16.67 15.24
CA THR A 79 4.90 17.75 14.27
C THR A 79 3.81 17.88 13.21
N GLY A 80 2.99 16.84 13.01
CA GLY A 80 2.05 16.74 11.90
C GLY A 80 2.72 16.60 10.52
N GLN A 81 4.05 16.53 10.45
CA GLN A 81 4.79 16.33 9.19
C GLN A 81 4.73 14.87 8.76
N SER A 82 5.04 14.57 7.50
CA SER A 82 5.10 13.18 7.04
C SER A 82 6.14 12.34 7.81
N VAL A 83 5.84 11.05 7.99
CA VAL A 83 6.79 10.09 8.58
C VAL A 83 8.05 10.06 7.71
N ARG A 84 9.22 10.25 8.34
CA ARG A 84 10.52 10.21 7.64
C ARG A 84 10.90 8.77 7.34
N THR A 85 10.35 8.23 6.25
CA THR A 85 10.57 6.85 5.82
C THR A 85 11.91 6.67 5.12
N ALA A 86 12.61 5.59 5.42
CA ALA A 86 13.80 5.16 4.70
C ALA A 86 13.47 4.70 3.27
N SER A 87 14.44 4.82 2.38
CA SER A 87 14.33 4.31 1.01
C SER A 87 14.24 2.79 1.01
N ALA A 88 13.33 2.25 0.21
CA ALA A 88 13.17 0.80 0.04
C ALA A 88 14.43 0.17 -0.59
N TRP A 89 14.84 -0.99 -0.07
CA TRP A 89 15.89 -1.82 -0.65
C TRP A 89 15.52 -3.30 -0.55
N HIS A 90 16.04 -4.07 -1.51
CA HIS A 90 15.77 -5.48 -1.74
C HIS A 90 17.05 -6.29 -1.53
#